data_AF-A0A914RN18-F1
#
_entry.id   AF-A0A914RN18-F1
#
_cell.length_a   1.000
_cell.length_b   1.000
_cell.length_c   1.000
_cell.angle_alpha   90.00
_cell.angle_beta   90.00
_cell.angle_gamma   90.00
#
_symmetry.space_group_name_H-M   'P 1'
#
loop_
_entity.id
_entity.type
_entity.pdbx_description
1 polymer ?
#
loop_
_entity_poly.entity_id
_entity_poly.type
_entity_poly.pdbx_seq_one_letter_code
_entity_poly.pdbx_strand_id
1 'polypeptide(L)'
;MLSENLTHLLQLERRRRVKLSALICDIQASIRWYIEQKEYRRKLKQRGALLIIQNNVRNYAELSSWNWYRLFGRVKQMIPMNKDKDRIEELEKENEQLLNLENEKNDREDEKREMRAEMLRNEEVLAIMEKRFDEQHSKVMNEKKIEQIEAEKVELQSQLRKVGADLYSIFKNPQVTLSFWKEKYERESVHRRDLEEEFTKHENLVKALQQKVDAMSAEREREGSQVQQLEAEIATISGKNTQHLDTINDLQKRIAELSVRFSYYY
;
A
#
# COMPACT_ATOMS: atom_id res chain seq x y z
N MET A 1 -33.40 80.81 -20.79
CA MET A 1 -33.21 79.41 -20.34
C MET A 1 -31.79 78.87 -20.54
N LEU A 2 -31.30 78.56 -21.76
CA LEU A 2 -29.95 77.98 -21.93
C LEU A 2 -28.80 78.96 -21.54
N SER A 3 -28.93 80.25 -21.85
CA SER A 3 -27.92 81.27 -21.48
C SER A 3 -27.88 81.53 -19.97
N GLU A 4 -29.04 81.57 -19.31
CA GLU A 4 -29.14 81.77 -17.85
C GLU A 4 -28.53 80.60 -17.09
N ASN A 5 -28.76 79.36 -17.54
CA ASN A 5 -28.15 78.17 -16.96
C ASN A 5 -26.62 78.17 -17.11
N LEU A 6 -26.09 78.58 -18.26
CA LEU A 6 -24.65 78.70 -18.46
C LEU A 6 -24.05 79.78 -17.56
N THR A 7 -24.71 80.93 -17.44
CA THR A 7 -24.26 82.04 -16.59
C THR A 7 -24.23 81.63 -15.12
N HIS A 8 -25.27 80.93 -14.66
CA HIS A 8 -25.33 80.40 -13.30
C HIS A 8 -24.22 79.38 -13.03
N LEU A 9 -23.97 78.46 -13.98
CA LEU A 9 -22.87 77.49 -13.88
C LEU A 9 -21.51 78.19 -13.78
N LEU A 10 -21.24 79.20 -14.61
CA LEU A 10 -20.01 79.99 -14.58
C LEU A 10 -19.82 80.72 -13.25
N GLN A 11 -20.90 81.23 -12.66
CA GLN A 11 -20.84 81.90 -11.35
C GLN A 11 -20.50 80.91 -10.23
N LEU A 12 -21.09 79.71 -10.24
CA LEU A 12 -20.75 78.64 -9.30
C LEU A 12 -19.29 78.20 -9.47
N GLU A 13 -18.84 78.03 -10.72
CA GLU A 13 -17.47 77.66 -11.02
C GLU A 13 -16.47 78.74 -10.58
N ARG A 14 -16.81 80.02 -10.75
CA ARG A 14 -15.99 81.14 -10.26
C ARG A 14 -15.88 81.12 -8.74
N ARG A 15 -16.98 80.91 -8.01
CA ARG A 15 -16.97 80.77 -6.54
C ARG A 15 -16.13 79.58 -6.10
N ARG A 16 -16.24 78.44 -6.81
CA ARG A 16 -15.40 77.26 -6.57
C ARG A 16 -13.92 77.57 -6.78
N ARG A 17 -13.56 78.21 -7.88
CA ARG A 17 -12.17 78.61 -8.19
C ARG A 17 -11.57 79.52 -7.13
N VAL A 18 -12.31 80.50 -6.64
CA VAL A 18 -11.84 81.40 -5.57
C VAL A 18 -11.54 80.61 -4.29
N LYS A 19 -12.45 79.71 -3.87
CA LYS A 19 -12.21 78.87 -2.69
C LYS A 19 -11.03 77.92 -2.87
N LEU A 20 -10.94 77.26 -4.03
CA LEU A 20 -9.82 76.36 -4.35
C LEU A 20 -8.50 77.12 -4.40
N SER A 21 -8.46 78.32 -4.97
CA SER A 21 -7.24 79.13 -5.04
C SER A 21 -6.76 79.53 -3.65
N ALA A 22 -7.67 79.92 -2.74
CA ALA A 22 -7.31 80.23 -1.35
C ALA A 22 -6.70 79.01 -0.64
N LEU A 23 -7.36 77.85 -0.75
CA LEU A 23 -6.85 76.59 -0.18
C LEU A 23 -5.47 76.23 -0.75
N ILE A 24 -5.27 76.37 -2.07
CA ILE A 24 -3.99 76.10 -2.72
C ILE A 24 -2.91 77.07 -2.21
N CYS A 25 -3.24 78.36 -2.05
CA CYS A 25 -2.30 79.33 -1.48
C CYS A 25 -1.88 78.96 -0.06
N ASP A 26 -2.81 78.52 0.79
CA ASP A 26 -2.52 78.10 2.17
C ASP A 26 -1.62 76.84 2.19
N ILE A 27 -1.90 75.87 1.32
CA ILE A 27 -1.06 74.67 1.16
C ILE A 27 0.34 75.06 0.68
N GLN A 28 0.44 75.93 -0.33
CA GLN A 28 1.74 76.39 -0.84
C GLN A 28 2.53 77.17 0.21
N ALA A 29 1.87 78.03 0.98
CA ALA A 29 2.50 78.77 2.08
C ALA A 29 3.02 77.81 3.15
N SER A 30 2.23 76.80 3.52
CA SER A 30 2.62 75.77 4.49
C SER A 30 3.83 74.95 4.01
N ILE A 31 3.87 74.57 2.73
CA ILE A 31 5.01 73.85 2.14
C ILE A 31 6.27 74.72 2.15
N ARG A 32 6.18 75.99 1.71
CA ARG A 32 7.33 76.91 1.72
C ARG A 32 7.87 77.12 3.14
N TRP A 33 6.98 77.36 4.10
CA TRP A 33 7.36 77.50 5.51
C TRP A 33 8.07 76.24 6.03
N TYR A 34 7.55 75.05 5.74
CA TYR A 34 8.16 73.80 6.18
C TYR A 34 9.57 73.59 5.60
N ILE A 35 9.76 73.91 4.31
CA ILE A 35 11.08 73.83 3.66
C ILE A 35 12.06 74.81 4.31
N GLU A 36 11.66 76.07 4.49
CA GLU A 36 12.50 77.09 5.15
C GLU A 36 12.83 76.71 6.59
N GLN A 37 11.89 76.09 7.33
CA GLN A 37 12.14 75.62 8.69
C GLN A 37 13.19 74.50 8.74
N LYS A 38 13.19 73.60 7.75
CA LYS A 38 14.21 72.55 7.61
C LYS A 38 15.58 73.15 7.30
N GLU A 39 15.64 74.10 6.38
CA GLU A 39 16.87 74.81 6.02
C GLU A 39 17.42 75.66 7.17
N TYR A 40 16.54 76.34 7.91
CA TYR A 40 16.90 77.08 9.11
C TYR A 40 17.55 76.16 10.16
N ARG A 41 16.93 75.00 10.44
CA ARG A 41 17.51 74.01 11.38
C ARG A 41 18.87 73.52 10.91
N ARG A 42 19.05 73.30 9.59
CA ARG A 42 20.34 72.92 9.01
C ARG A 42 21.40 74.00 9.24
N LYS A 43 21.08 75.26 8.94
CA LYS A 43 21.98 76.41 9.17
C LYS A 43 22.30 76.62 10.64
N LEU A 44 21.33 76.41 11.54
CA LEU A 44 21.54 76.53 12.98
C LEU A 44 22.51 75.46 13.50
N LYS A 45 22.35 74.19 13.07
CA LYS A 45 23.30 73.11 13.37
C LYS A 45 24.70 73.42 12.84
N GLN A 46 24.80 73.91 11.60
CA GLN A 46 26.08 74.32 11.01
C GLN A 46 26.75 75.44 11.80
N ARG A 47 25.99 76.47 12.21
CA ARG A 47 26.51 77.56 13.03
C ARG A 47 27.03 77.04 14.38
N GLY A 48 26.29 76.15 15.04
CA GLY A 48 26.73 75.51 16.28
C GLY A 48 28.04 74.73 16.09
N ALA A 49 28.10 73.89 15.05
CA ALA A 49 29.32 73.14 14.72
C ALA A 49 30.51 74.06 14.40
N LEU A 50 30.29 75.15 13.65
CA LEU A 50 31.32 76.13 13.31
C LEU A 50 31.93 76.75 14.57
N LEU A 51 31.10 77.17 15.53
CA LEU A 51 31.58 77.76 16.78
C LEU A 51 32.44 76.76 17.58
N ILE A 52 32.02 75.50 17.64
CA ILE A 52 32.80 74.43 18.29
C ILE A 52 34.14 74.25 17.61
N ILE A 53 34.16 74.15 16.27
CA ILE A 53 35.39 73.99 15.49
C ILE A 53 36.32 75.18 15.71
N GLN A 54 35.82 76.41 15.59
CA GLN A 54 36.61 77.63 15.81
C GLN A 54 37.21 77.67 17.22
N ASN A 55 36.43 77.33 18.24
CA ASN A 55 36.90 77.26 19.61
C ASN A 55 37.97 76.19 19.80
N ASN A 56 37.76 75.00 19.26
CA ASN A 56 38.71 73.89 19.31
C ASN A 56 40.02 74.23 18.60
N VAL A 57 39.96 74.89 17.43
CA VAL A 57 41.16 75.33 16.70
C VAL A 57 41.95 76.36 17.50
N ARG A 58 41.27 77.35 18.13
CA ARG A 58 41.94 78.34 18.98
C ARG A 58 42.61 77.69 20.19
N ASN A 59 41.87 76.84 20.91
CA ASN A 59 42.39 76.10 22.06
C ASN A 59 43.56 75.19 21.65
N TYR A 60 43.47 74.51 20.51
CA TYR A 60 44.56 73.68 20.01
C TYR A 60 45.79 74.50 19.64
N ALA A 61 45.62 75.66 18.99
CA ALA A 61 46.74 76.53 18.66
C ALA A 61 47.51 76.95 19.93
N GLU A 62 46.80 77.34 20.99
CA GLU A 62 47.37 77.66 22.30
C GLU A 62 48.07 76.44 22.92
N LEU A 63 47.36 75.30 23.05
CA LEU A 63 47.87 74.07 23.65
C LEU A 63 49.05 73.44 22.89
N SER A 64 49.10 73.56 21.56
CA SER A 64 50.14 72.93 20.73
C SER A 64 51.53 73.48 21.03
N SER A 65 51.62 74.75 21.44
CA SER A 65 52.85 75.40 21.87
C SER A 65 53.29 75.00 23.30
N TRP A 66 52.37 74.43 24.09
CA TRP A 66 52.62 74.08 25.49
C TRP A 66 53.38 72.74 25.61
N ASN A 67 54.53 72.77 26.30
CA ASN A 67 55.42 71.61 26.41
C ASN A 67 54.76 70.39 27.08
N TRP A 68 53.94 70.62 28.11
CA TRP A 68 53.24 69.53 28.82
C TRP A 68 52.21 68.83 27.92
N TYR A 69 51.54 69.56 27.03
CA TYR A 69 50.62 68.97 26.06
C TYR A 69 51.36 68.07 25.05
N ARG A 70 52.53 68.51 24.56
CA ARG A 70 53.41 67.69 23.70
C ARG A 70 53.90 66.42 24.39
N LEU A 71 54.29 66.52 25.66
CA LEU A 71 54.68 65.36 26.47
C LEU A 71 53.51 64.39 26.66
N PHE A 72 52.33 64.90 27.02
CA PHE A 72 51.11 64.11 27.16
C PHE A 72 50.80 63.32 25.89
N GLY A 73 50.92 63.92 24.71
CA GLY A 73 50.69 63.22 23.43
C GLY A 73 51.58 61.98 23.24
N ARG A 74 52.86 62.08 23.62
CA ARG A 74 53.80 60.95 23.56
C ARG A 74 53.48 59.88 24.61
N VAL A 75 53.23 60.30 25.85
CA VAL A 75 52.92 59.39 26.96
C VAL A 75 51.59 58.67 26.73
N LYS A 76 50.56 59.36 26.23
CA LYS A 76 49.23 58.79 25.94
C LYS A 76 49.29 57.59 24.99
N GLN A 77 50.20 57.62 24.00
CA GLN A 77 50.38 56.49 23.08
C GLN A 77 51.02 55.27 23.75
N MET A 78 51.77 55.47 24.84
CA MET A 78 52.37 54.38 25.62
C MET A 78 51.40 53.77 26.63
N ILE A 79 50.25 54.40 26.87
CA ILE A 79 49.23 53.86 27.77
C ILE A 79 48.38 52.83 26.99
N PRO A 80 48.25 51.58 27.46
CA PRO A 80 47.55 50.48 26.77
C PRO A 80 46.06 50.70 26.45
N MET A 81 45.48 51.80 26.93
CA MET A 81 44.04 52.08 26.90
C MET A 81 43.41 52.13 25.50
N ASN A 82 44.21 52.26 24.42
CA ASN A 82 43.70 52.12 23.06
C ASN A 82 43.54 50.65 22.63
N LYS A 83 44.43 49.75 23.08
CA LYS A 83 44.30 48.30 22.81
C LYS A 83 43.11 47.70 23.55
N ASP A 84 42.84 48.19 24.76
CA ASP A 84 41.69 47.75 25.54
C ASP A 84 40.36 48.17 24.89
N LYS A 85 40.30 49.35 24.25
CA LYS A 85 39.12 49.79 23.52
C LYS A 85 38.84 48.93 22.29
N ASP A 86 39.84 48.68 21.46
CA ASP A 86 39.69 47.81 20.30
C ASP A 86 39.28 46.40 20.73
N ARG A 87 39.85 45.90 21.83
CA ARG A 87 39.49 44.60 22.41
C ARG A 87 38.06 44.57 22.96
N ILE A 88 37.59 45.64 23.59
CA ILE A 88 36.21 45.76 24.06
C ILE A 88 35.26 45.79 22.86
N GLU A 89 35.57 46.54 21.80
CA GLU A 89 34.73 46.60 20.60
C GLU A 89 34.66 45.24 19.88
N GLU A 90 35.76 44.48 19.83
CA GLU A 90 35.76 43.10 19.35
C GLU A 90 34.87 42.19 20.20
N LEU A 91 35.00 42.26 21.53
CA LEU A 91 34.19 41.46 22.44
C LEU A 91 32.71 41.83 22.38
N GLU A 92 32.37 43.11 22.19
CA GLU A 92 30.99 43.57 21.99
C GLU A 92 30.40 43.00 20.69
N LYS A 93 31.17 43.01 19.59
CA LYS A 93 30.75 42.39 18.31
C LYS A 93 30.59 40.88 18.42
N GLU A 94 31.51 40.20 19.11
CA GLU A 94 31.44 38.76 19.34
C GLU A 94 30.20 38.41 20.18
N ASN A 95 29.91 39.20 21.21
CA ASN A 95 28.73 39.01 22.05
C ASN A 95 27.43 39.26 21.29
N GLU A 96 27.38 40.28 20.43
CA GLU A 96 26.23 40.52 19.54
C GLU A 96 26.02 39.36 18.56
N GLN A 97 27.09 38.80 18.00
CA GLN A 97 27.02 37.62 17.14
C GLN A 97 26.50 36.38 17.90
N LEU A 98 27.00 36.15 19.11
CA LEU A 98 26.54 35.04 19.96
C LEU A 98 25.06 35.18 20.32
N LEU A 99 24.61 36.39 20.66
CA LEU A 99 23.20 36.66 20.95
C LEU A 99 22.30 36.40 19.74
N ASN A 100 22.74 36.79 18.54
CA ASN A 100 22.00 36.52 17.30
C ASN A 100 21.93 35.02 17.00
N LEU A 101 23.03 34.28 17.21
CA LEU A 101 23.04 32.82 17.06
C LEU A 101 22.15 32.12 18.08
N GLU A 102 22.09 32.61 19.32
CA GLU A 102 21.22 32.07 20.35
C GLU A 102 19.74 32.32 20.04
N ASN A 103 19.39 33.51 19.54
CA ASN A 103 18.04 33.81 19.06
C ASN A 103 17.66 32.91 17.88
N GLU A 104 18.52 32.76 16.87
CA GLU A 104 18.26 31.89 15.72
C GLU A 104 18.12 30.41 16.13
N LYS A 105 18.88 29.99 17.15
CA LYS A 105 18.74 28.65 17.73
C LYS A 105 17.38 28.48 18.42
N ASN A 106 16.94 29.46 19.22
CA ASN A 106 15.65 29.42 19.88
C ASN A 106 14.49 29.39 18.88
N ASP A 107 14.55 30.21 17.82
CA ASP A 107 13.55 30.22 16.75
C ASP A 107 13.46 28.83 16.08
N ARG A 108 14.61 28.21 15.76
CA ARG A 108 14.66 26.84 15.22
C ARG A 108 14.12 25.79 16.19
N GLU A 109 14.30 25.98 17.50
CA GLU A 109 13.74 25.08 18.50
C GLU A 109 12.22 25.22 18.60
N ASP A 110 11.68 26.43 18.48
CA ASP A 110 10.26 26.71 18.47
C ASP A 110 9.58 26.15 17.21
N GLU A 111 10.19 26.34 16.02
CA GLU A 111 9.73 25.71 14.77
C GLU A 111 9.68 24.18 14.87
N LYS A 112 10.71 23.57 15.49
CA LYS A 112 10.74 22.12 15.72
C LYS A 112 9.64 21.68 16.69
N ARG A 113 9.33 22.46 17.73
CA ARG A 113 8.24 22.17 18.66
C ARG A 113 6.89 22.24 17.96
N GLU A 114 6.68 23.26 17.13
CA GLU A 114 5.44 23.43 16.36
C GLU A 114 5.25 22.29 15.36
N MET A 115 6.29 21.93 14.61
CA MET A 115 6.26 20.80 13.67
C MET A 115 5.94 19.47 14.37
N ARG A 116 6.52 19.21 15.56
CA ARG A 116 6.19 18.01 16.34
C ARG A 116 4.73 18.01 16.80
N ALA A 117 4.22 19.17 17.24
CA ALA A 117 2.82 19.29 17.62
C ALA A 117 1.88 19.07 16.42
N GLU A 118 2.26 19.53 15.24
CA GLU A 118 1.51 19.29 14.01
C GLU A 118 1.54 17.83 13.57
N MET A 119 2.70 17.16 13.65
CA MET A 119 2.80 15.72 13.41
C MET A 119 1.88 14.93 14.34
N LEU A 120 1.85 15.26 15.64
CA LEU A 120 0.98 14.58 16.60
C LEU A 120 -0.50 14.77 16.25
N ARG A 121 -0.91 15.99 15.88
CA ARG A 121 -2.28 16.26 15.40
C ARG A 121 -2.61 15.47 14.13
N ASN A 122 -1.67 15.35 13.20
CA ASN A 122 -1.86 14.59 11.97
C ASN A 122 -2.00 13.09 12.26
N GLU A 123 -1.20 12.54 13.18
CA GLU A 123 -1.33 11.14 13.64
C GLU A 123 -2.71 10.90 14.29
N GLU A 124 -3.20 11.81 15.13
CA GLU A 124 -4.54 11.73 15.72
C GLU A 124 -5.64 11.74 14.65
N VAL A 125 -5.53 12.62 13.64
CA VAL A 125 -6.49 12.69 12.53
C VAL A 125 -6.47 11.41 11.71
N LEU A 126 -5.29 10.86 11.41
CA LEU A 126 -5.14 9.59 10.68
C LEU A 126 -5.77 8.44 11.46
N ALA A 127 -5.54 8.35 12.78
CA ALA A 127 -6.15 7.34 13.63
C ALA A 127 -7.68 7.45 13.67
N ILE A 128 -8.23 8.67 13.66
CA ILE A 128 -9.68 8.89 13.56
C ILE A 128 -10.20 8.47 12.18
N MET A 129 -9.47 8.78 11.11
CA MET A 129 -9.85 8.37 9.74
C MET A 129 -9.85 6.85 9.58
N GLU A 130 -8.84 6.16 10.12
CA GLU A 130 -8.75 4.69 10.08
C GLU A 130 -9.94 4.05 10.81
N LYS A 131 -10.25 4.50 12.04
CA LYS A 131 -11.45 4.04 12.77
C LYS A 131 -12.74 4.27 11.99
N ARG A 132 -12.90 5.45 11.38
CA ARG A 132 -14.08 5.75 10.54
C ARG A 132 -14.15 4.86 9.30
N PHE A 133 -13.02 4.55 8.70
CA PHE A 133 -12.95 3.66 7.54
C PHE A 133 -13.39 2.24 7.91
N ASP A 134 -12.90 1.71 9.04
CA ASP A 134 -13.29 0.41 9.56
C ASP A 134 -14.78 0.35 9.93
N GLU A 135 -15.30 1.39 10.60
CA GLU A 135 -16.72 1.50 10.91
C GLU A 135 -17.58 1.53 9.64
N GLN A 136 -17.17 2.29 8.62
CA GLN A 136 -17.87 2.36 7.35
C GLN A 136 -17.81 1.02 6.59
N HIS A 137 -16.65 0.36 6.60
CA HIS A 137 -16.50 -0.97 6.01
C HIS A 137 -17.43 -1.99 6.69
N SER A 138 -17.48 -1.98 8.02
CA SER A 138 -18.39 -2.83 8.81
C SER A 138 -19.86 -2.56 8.48
N LYS A 139 -20.26 -1.28 8.36
CA LYS A 139 -21.62 -0.90 7.96
C LYS A 139 -21.99 -1.45 6.59
N VAL A 140 -21.13 -1.28 5.58
CA VAL A 140 -21.37 -1.80 4.23
C VAL A 140 -21.47 -3.33 4.22
N MET A 141 -20.63 -4.02 5.00
CA MET A 141 -20.71 -5.48 5.12
C MET A 141 -22.01 -5.94 5.80
N ASN A 142 -22.50 -5.20 6.79
CA ASN A 142 -23.78 -5.47 7.42
C ASN A 142 -24.96 -5.16 6.48
N GLU A 143 -24.91 -4.08 5.71
CA GLU A 143 -25.91 -3.76 4.69
C GLU A 143 -26.01 -4.87 3.63
N LYS A 144 -24.87 -5.38 3.13
CA LYS A 144 -24.86 -6.53 2.22
C LYS A 144 -25.48 -7.78 2.83
N LYS A 145 -25.25 -8.06 4.11
CA LYS A 145 -25.88 -9.19 4.81
C LYS A 145 -27.39 -8.99 4.94
N ILE A 146 -27.84 -7.77 5.24
CA ILE A 146 -29.27 -7.45 5.29
C ILE A 146 -29.91 -7.68 3.92
N GLU A 147 -29.27 -7.21 2.85
CA GLU A 147 -29.75 -7.38 1.48
C GLU A 147 -29.83 -8.87 1.09
N GLN A 148 -28.85 -9.69 1.48
CA GLN A 148 -28.90 -11.15 1.30
C GLN A 148 -30.06 -11.79 2.06
N ILE A 149 -30.26 -11.43 3.32
CA ILE A 149 -31.37 -11.95 4.13
C ILE A 149 -32.72 -11.52 3.54
N GLU A 150 -32.83 -10.29 3.01
CA GLU A 150 -34.04 -9.83 2.34
C GLU A 150 -34.31 -10.60 1.05
N ALA A 151 -33.28 -10.90 0.25
CA ALA A 151 -33.41 -11.74 -0.94
C ALA A 151 -33.88 -13.16 -0.57
N GLU A 152 -33.27 -13.80 0.42
CA GLU A 152 -33.66 -15.12 0.91
C GLU A 152 -35.10 -15.11 1.45
N LYS A 153 -35.50 -14.06 2.17
CA LYS A 153 -36.86 -13.88 2.65
C LYS A 153 -37.86 -13.80 1.50
N VAL A 154 -37.56 -13.07 0.43
CA VAL A 154 -38.43 -12.97 -0.76
C VAL A 154 -38.56 -14.32 -1.46
N GLU A 155 -37.46 -15.06 -1.60
CA GLU A 155 -37.40 -16.41 -2.15
C GLU A 155 -38.31 -17.36 -1.34
N LEU A 156 -38.13 -17.41 -0.02
CA LEU A 156 -38.93 -18.24 0.89
C LEU A 156 -40.41 -17.85 0.86
N GLN A 157 -40.74 -16.55 0.82
CA GLN A 157 -42.12 -16.08 0.67
C GLN A 157 -42.75 -16.50 -0.66
N SER A 158 -41.97 -16.54 -1.75
CA SER A 158 -42.40 -17.05 -3.05
C SER A 158 -42.70 -18.55 -2.98
N GLN A 159 -41.80 -19.32 -2.36
CA GLN A 159 -42.01 -20.76 -2.14
C GLN A 159 -43.25 -21.02 -1.28
N LEU A 160 -43.44 -20.27 -0.20
CA LEU A 160 -44.62 -20.40 0.66
C LEU A 160 -45.91 -20.09 -0.10
N ARG A 161 -45.90 -19.08 -0.98
CA ARG A 161 -47.03 -18.76 -1.87
C ARG A 161 -47.34 -19.88 -2.85
N LYS A 162 -46.32 -20.51 -3.45
CA LYS A 162 -46.49 -21.67 -4.33
C LYS A 162 -47.13 -22.84 -3.58
N VAL A 163 -46.58 -23.22 -2.43
CA VAL A 163 -47.14 -24.29 -1.59
C VAL A 163 -48.57 -23.96 -1.16
N GLY A 164 -48.85 -22.71 -0.79
CA GLY A 164 -50.21 -22.26 -0.46
C GLY A 164 -51.18 -22.37 -1.64
N ALA A 165 -50.74 -22.02 -2.85
CA ALA A 165 -51.54 -22.17 -4.07
C ALA A 165 -51.78 -23.65 -4.41
N ASP A 166 -50.76 -24.50 -4.26
CA ASP A 166 -50.87 -25.94 -4.46
C ASP A 166 -51.88 -26.55 -3.47
N LEU A 167 -51.79 -26.21 -2.19
CA LEU A 167 -52.75 -26.62 -1.15
C LEU A 167 -54.18 -26.14 -1.44
N TYR A 168 -54.33 -24.89 -1.86
CA TYR A 168 -55.63 -24.35 -2.26
C TYR A 168 -56.22 -25.08 -3.48
N SER A 169 -55.38 -25.46 -4.45
CA SER A 169 -55.80 -26.24 -5.61
C SER A 169 -56.29 -27.65 -5.22
N ILE A 170 -55.60 -28.30 -4.26
CA ILE A 170 -55.98 -29.59 -3.68
C ILE A 170 -57.33 -29.48 -2.98
N PHE A 171 -57.53 -28.43 -2.19
CA PHE A 171 -58.78 -28.20 -1.47
C PHE A 171 -59.97 -27.92 -2.41
N LYS A 172 -59.75 -27.16 -3.49
CA LYS A 172 -60.82 -26.72 -4.40
C LYS A 172 -61.24 -27.78 -5.43
N ASN A 173 -60.34 -28.68 -5.83
CA ASN A 173 -60.62 -29.75 -6.80
C ASN A 173 -59.92 -31.08 -6.42
N PRO A 174 -60.43 -31.79 -5.40
CA PRO A 174 -59.80 -33.02 -4.90
C PRO A 174 -59.80 -34.17 -5.91
N GLN A 175 -60.80 -34.29 -6.79
CA GLN A 175 -60.83 -35.36 -7.82
C GLN A 175 -59.72 -35.22 -8.87
N VAL A 176 -59.53 -34.01 -9.40
CA VAL A 176 -58.56 -33.72 -10.48
C VAL A 176 -57.13 -33.77 -9.97
N THR A 177 -56.91 -33.34 -8.72
CA THR A 177 -55.59 -33.43 -8.09
C THR A 177 -55.24 -34.87 -7.73
N LEU A 178 -56.20 -35.66 -7.23
CA LEU A 178 -55.98 -37.09 -6.98
C LEU A 178 -55.64 -37.86 -8.25
N SER A 179 -56.28 -37.56 -9.39
CA SER A 179 -55.94 -38.20 -10.67
C SER A 179 -54.54 -37.83 -11.16
N PHE A 180 -54.13 -36.57 -11.04
CA PHE A 180 -52.78 -36.12 -11.40
C PHE A 180 -51.69 -36.79 -10.55
N TRP A 181 -51.90 -36.86 -9.23
CA TRP A 181 -50.96 -37.53 -8.31
C TRP A 181 -50.95 -39.05 -8.49
N LYS A 182 -52.11 -39.68 -8.79
CA LYS A 182 -52.17 -41.10 -9.16
C LYS A 182 -51.37 -41.38 -10.43
N GLU A 183 -51.55 -40.58 -11.47
CA GLU A 183 -50.84 -40.74 -12.74
C GLU A 183 -49.32 -40.53 -12.57
N LYS A 184 -48.92 -39.55 -11.75
CA LYS A 184 -47.50 -39.33 -11.40
C LYS A 184 -46.93 -40.49 -10.60
N TYR A 185 -47.66 -41.00 -9.62
CA TYR A 185 -47.26 -42.17 -8.83
C TYR A 185 -47.17 -43.44 -9.68
N GLU A 186 -48.10 -43.66 -10.61
CA GLU A 186 -48.07 -44.78 -11.55
C GLU A 186 -46.86 -44.69 -12.48
N ARG A 187 -46.56 -43.50 -13.03
CA ARG A 187 -45.33 -43.28 -13.81
C ARG A 187 -44.07 -43.59 -13.00
N GLU A 188 -44.00 -43.14 -11.76
CA GLU A 188 -42.84 -43.36 -10.89
C GLU A 188 -42.74 -44.81 -10.38
N SER A 189 -43.88 -45.50 -10.24
CA SER A 189 -43.93 -46.94 -9.93
C SER A 189 -43.52 -47.81 -11.10
N VAL A 190 -43.89 -47.46 -12.33
CA VAL A 190 -43.41 -48.14 -13.55
C VAL A 190 -41.90 -47.94 -13.69
N HIS A 191 -41.42 -46.70 -13.54
CA HIS A 191 -39.99 -46.41 -13.62
C HIS A 191 -39.15 -47.18 -12.57
N ARG A 192 -39.67 -47.32 -11.34
CA ARG A 192 -39.03 -48.17 -10.32
C ARG A 192 -39.00 -49.65 -10.72
N ARG A 193 -40.09 -50.18 -11.27
CA ARG A 193 -40.16 -51.59 -11.71
C ARG A 193 -39.17 -51.87 -12.84
N ASP A 194 -39.06 -50.96 -13.80
CA ASP A 194 -38.09 -51.06 -14.90
C ASP A 194 -36.64 -51.05 -14.37
N LEU A 195 -36.34 -50.18 -13.39
CA LEU A 195 -35.02 -50.15 -12.73
C LEU A 195 -34.72 -51.44 -11.95
N GLU A 196 -35.72 -52.03 -11.28
CA GLU A 196 -35.58 -53.32 -10.59
C GLU A 196 -35.36 -54.47 -11.58
N GLU A 197 -36.06 -54.49 -12.71
CA GLU A 197 -35.84 -55.47 -13.79
C GLU A 197 -34.44 -55.37 -14.38
N GLU A 198 -33.93 -54.16 -14.63
CA GLU A 198 -32.55 -53.96 -15.09
C GLU A 198 -31.53 -54.42 -14.03
N PHE A 199 -31.78 -54.12 -12.75
CA PHE A 199 -30.93 -54.60 -11.65
C PHE A 199 -30.87 -56.13 -11.60
N THR A 200 -32.00 -56.82 -11.69
CA THR A 200 -32.05 -58.30 -11.68
C THR A 200 -31.39 -58.92 -12.91
N LYS A 201 -31.52 -58.30 -14.09
CA LYS A 201 -30.78 -58.71 -15.29
C LYS A 201 -29.27 -58.59 -15.08
N HIS A 202 -28.80 -57.47 -14.54
CA HIS A 202 -27.38 -57.27 -14.23
C HIS A 202 -26.87 -58.24 -13.17
N GLU A 203 -27.66 -58.51 -12.12
CA GLU A 203 -27.30 -59.48 -11.08
C GLU A 203 -27.13 -60.89 -11.65
N ASN A 204 -28.04 -61.32 -12.53
CA ASN A 204 -27.95 -62.61 -13.21
C ASN A 204 -26.74 -62.68 -14.16
N LEU A 205 -26.43 -61.58 -14.85
CA LEU A 205 -25.26 -61.49 -15.73
C LEU A 205 -23.96 -61.61 -14.93
N VAL A 206 -23.87 -60.94 -13.77
CA VAL A 206 -22.73 -61.02 -12.86
C VAL A 206 -22.55 -62.44 -12.33
N LYS A 207 -23.63 -63.12 -11.90
CA LYS A 207 -23.58 -64.52 -11.46
C LYS A 207 -23.08 -65.45 -12.57
N ALA A 208 -23.54 -65.29 -13.81
CA ALA A 208 -23.12 -66.09 -14.95
C ALA A 208 -21.64 -65.86 -15.32
N LEU A 209 -21.18 -64.60 -15.27
CA LEU A 209 -19.77 -64.27 -15.50
C LEU A 209 -18.88 -64.82 -14.39
N GLN A 210 -19.31 -64.77 -13.12
CA GLN A 210 -18.58 -65.34 -12.00
C GLN A 210 -18.40 -66.86 -12.15
N GLN A 211 -19.47 -67.59 -12.52
CA GLN A 211 -19.38 -69.03 -12.79
C GLN A 211 -18.41 -69.36 -13.93
N LYS A 212 -18.35 -68.53 -14.98
CA LYS A 212 -17.37 -68.70 -16.06
C LYS A 212 -15.94 -68.46 -15.58
N VAL A 213 -15.70 -67.45 -14.74
CA VAL A 213 -14.38 -67.18 -14.17
C VAL A 213 -13.92 -68.35 -13.31
N ASP A 214 -14.79 -68.87 -12.44
CA ASP A 214 -14.47 -70.00 -11.56
C ASP A 214 -14.16 -71.28 -12.38
N ALA A 215 -14.90 -71.53 -13.46
CA ALA A 215 -14.65 -72.64 -14.38
C ALA A 215 -13.30 -72.51 -15.10
N MET A 216 -12.97 -71.31 -15.62
CA MET A 216 -11.67 -71.08 -16.25
C MET A 216 -10.51 -71.17 -15.26
N SER A 217 -10.68 -70.76 -14.01
CA SER A 217 -9.63 -70.95 -12.99
C SER A 217 -9.39 -72.42 -12.66
N ALA A 218 -10.46 -73.23 -12.57
CA ALA A 218 -10.33 -74.67 -12.33
C ALA A 218 -9.66 -75.40 -13.51
N GLU A 219 -9.94 -74.96 -14.74
CA GLU A 219 -9.30 -75.50 -15.95
C GLU A 219 -7.81 -75.13 -15.99
N ARG A 220 -7.47 -73.88 -15.66
CA ARG A 220 -6.08 -73.42 -15.56
C ARG A 220 -5.28 -74.16 -14.47
N GLU A 221 -5.89 -74.48 -13.33
CA GLU A 221 -5.24 -75.27 -12.27
C GLU A 221 -4.98 -76.72 -12.70
N ARG A 222 -5.93 -77.33 -13.45
CA ARG A 222 -5.73 -78.67 -14.04
C ARG A 222 -4.61 -78.68 -15.06
N GLU A 223 -4.62 -77.73 -16.00
CA GLU A 223 -3.55 -77.58 -16.99
C GLU A 223 -2.20 -77.35 -16.30
N GLY A 224 -2.14 -76.49 -15.27
CA GLY A 224 -0.94 -76.27 -14.47
C GLY A 224 -0.42 -77.55 -13.79
N SER A 225 -1.32 -78.38 -13.25
CA SER A 225 -0.96 -79.67 -12.64
C SER A 225 -0.45 -80.67 -13.69
N GLN A 226 -1.01 -80.64 -14.89
CA GLN A 226 -0.64 -81.51 -16.00
C GLN A 226 0.73 -81.13 -16.59
N VAL A 227 1.02 -79.83 -16.68
CA VAL A 227 2.35 -79.31 -17.04
C VAL A 227 3.40 -79.75 -16.03
N GLN A 228 3.13 -79.64 -14.72
CA GLN A 228 4.06 -80.10 -13.68
C GLN A 228 4.35 -81.61 -13.76
N GLN A 229 3.35 -82.43 -14.08
CA GLN A 229 3.55 -83.87 -14.29
C GLN A 229 4.42 -84.17 -15.51
N LEU A 230 4.18 -83.48 -16.63
CA LEU A 230 4.98 -83.63 -17.85
C LEU A 230 6.42 -83.15 -17.65
N GLU A 231 6.64 -82.05 -16.92
CA GLU A 231 7.98 -81.57 -16.56
C GLU A 231 8.74 -82.60 -15.70
N ALA A 232 8.06 -83.25 -14.74
CA ALA A 232 8.64 -84.30 -13.92
C ALA A 232 8.98 -85.58 -14.73
N GLU A 233 8.11 -85.96 -15.69
CA GLU A 233 8.39 -87.07 -16.61
C GLU A 233 9.57 -86.78 -17.53
N ILE A 234 9.66 -85.57 -18.10
CA ILE A 234 10.81 -85.15 -18.92
C ILE A 234 12.10 -85.20 -18.10
N ALA A 235 12.09 -84.71 -16.85
CA ALA A 235 13.25 -84.78 -15.96
C ALA A 235 13.68 -86.24 -15.71
N THR A 236 12.71 -87.14 -15.51
CA THR A 236 12.96 -88.56 -15.27
C THR A 236 13.50 -89.27 -16.52
N ILE A 237 12.93 -88.99 -17.69
CA ILE A 237 13.38 -89.54 -18.97
C ILE A 237 14.76 -89.00 -19.34
N SER A 238 15.02 -87.71 -19.13
CA SER A 238 16.35 -87.13 -19.30
C SER A 238 17.38 -87.83 -18.42
N GLY A 239 17.05 -88.06 -17.13
CA GLY A 239 17.89 -88.80 -16.19
C GLY A 239 18.19 -90.24 -16.65
N LYS A 240 17.17 -90.95 -17.14
CA LYS A 240 17.35 -92.30 -17.72
C LYS A 240 18.15 -92.29 -19.01
N ASN A 241 17.96 -91.31 -19.88
CA ASN A 241 18.74 -91.17 -21.12
C ASN A 241 20.22 -90.89 -20.83
N THR A 242 20.56 -90.08 -19.81
CA THR A 242 21.95 -89.94 -19.36
C THR A 242 22.52 -91.27 -18.88
N GLN A 243 21.79 -92.04 -18.08
CA GLN A 243 22.22 -93.36 -17.62
C GLN A 243 22.37 -94.35 -18.79
N HIS A 244 21.45 -94.32 -19.76
CA HIS A 244 21.54 -95.15 -20.95
C HIS A 244 22.74 -94.76 -21.81
N LEU A 245 23.03 -93.46 -21.98
CA LEU A 245 24.25 -93.00 -22.65
C LEU A 245 25.51 -93.51 -21.94
N ASP A 246 25.56 -93.46 -20.62
CA ASP A 246 26.68 -93.97 -19.83
C ASP A 246 26.86 -95.49 -20.02
N THR A 247 25.76 -96.25 -19.99
CA THR A 247 25.83 -97.71 -20.23
C THR A 247 26.18 -98.06 -21.69
N ILE A 248 25.71 -97.30 -22.68
CA ILE A 248 26.09 -97.49 -24.08
C ILE A 248 27.58 -97.21 -24.26
N ASN A 249 28.10 -96.13 -23.66
CA ASN A 249 29.52 -95.82 -23.67
C ASN A 249 30.36 -96.94 -23.04
N ASP A 250 29.90 -97.52 -21.92
CA ASP A 250 30.57 -98.65 -21.25
C ASP A 250 30.52 -99.95 -22.08
N LEU A 251 29.39 -100.23 -22.73
CA LEU A 251 29.25 -101.40 -23.61
C LEU A 251 30.04 -101.24 -24.91
N GLN A 252 30.09 -100.04 -25.48
CA GLN A 252 30.95 -99.74 -26.62
C GLN A 252 32.43 -99.92 -26.27
N LYS A 253 32.85 -99.54 -25.06
CA LYS A 253 34.19 -99.86 -24.53
C LYS A 253 34.45 -101.37 -24.50
N ARG A 254 33.51 -102.16 -23.98
CA ARG A 254 33.64 -103.63 -23.90
C ARG A 254 33.56 -104.33 -25.26
N ILE A 255 32.75 -103.84 -26.19
CA ILE A 255 32.72 -104.35 -27.56
C ILE A 255 34.03 -104.04 -28.27
N ALA A 256 34.61 -102.84 -28.09
CA ALA A 256 35.94 -102.54 -28.62
C ALA A 256 37.00 -103.51 -28.06
N GLU A 257 36.95 -103.81 -26.76
CA GLU A 257 37.83 -104.81 -26.13
C GLU A 257 37.62 -106.24 -26.68
N LEU A 258 36.38 -106.64 -26.97
CA LEU A 258 36.05 -107.96 -27.51
C LEU A 258 36.32 -108.10 -29.01
N SER A 259 36.12 -107.05 -29.81
CA SER A 259 36.49 -107.00 -31.22
C SER A 259 38.01 -107.12 -31.39
N VAL A 260 38.80 -106.51 -30.49
CA VAL A 260 40.25 -106.74 -30.44
C VAL A 260 40.56 -108.21 -30.13
N ARG A 261 39.79 -108.87 -29.26
CA ARG A 261 39.98 -110.29 -28.93
C ARG A 261 39.59 -111.28 -30.03
N PHE A 262 38.51 -111.03 -30.78
CA PHE A 262 38.07 -111.93 -31.86
C PHE A 262 38.99 -111.86 -33.10
N SER A 263 39.70 -110.75 -33.32
CA SER A 263 40.67 -110.64 -34.41
C SER A 263 41.94 -111.48 -34.23
N TYR A 264 42.13 -112.15 -33.08
CA TYR A 264 43.27 -113.05 -32.84
C TYR A 264 42.98 -114.53 -33.13
N TYR A 265 41.76 -114.90 -33.56
CA TYR A 265 41.39 -116.29 -33.86
C TYR A 265 40.95 -116.54 -35.32
N TYR A 266 41.25 -115.62 -36.24
CA TYR A 266 41.34 -115.88 -37.68
C TYR A 266 42.61 -115.28 -38.25
#